data_AF-A0A1B7K1M3-F1
#
_entry.id   AF-A0A1B7K1M3-F1
#
_cell.length_a   1.000
_cell.length_b   1.000
_cell.length_c   1.000
_cell.angle_alpha   90.00
_cell.angle_beta   90.00
_cell.angle_gamma   90.00
#
_symmetry.space_group_name_H-M   'P 1'
#
loop_
_entity.id
_entity.type
_entity.pdbx_description
1 polymer ?
#
loop_
_entity_poly.entity_id
_entity_poly.type
_entity_poly.pdbx_seq_one_letter_code
_entity_poly.pdbx_strand_id
1 'polypeptide(L)' 'MFSLFLMICSAANCQFEPYGYIYPDELNCLIDKELLTDKGQVAECYPVEAIIRANN' A
#
# COMPACT_ATOMS: atom_id res chain seq x y z
N MET A 1 -3.45 7.06 -6.21
CA MET A 1 -2.74 6.35 -5.11
C MET A 1 -3.54 6.53 -3.83
N PHE A 2 -3.82 5.44 -3.12
CA PHE A 2 -4.44 5.47 -1.79
C PHE A 2 -3.42 4.96 -0.76
N SER A 3 -3.20 5.68 0.33
CA SER A 3 -2.34 5.17 1.41
C SER A 3 -3.03 4.02 2.13
N LEU A 4 -2.32 2.90 2.27
CA LEU A 4 -2.75 1.76 3.06
C LEU A 4 -2.27 1.95 4.50
N PHE A 5 -3.18 1.85 5.45
CA PHE A 5 -2.85 1.83 6.87
C PHE A 5 -3.28 0.50 7.45
N LEU A 6 -2.38 -0.16 8.17
CA LEU A 6 -2.72 -1.35 8.94
C LEU A 6 -2.95 -0.95 10.39
N MET A 7 -4.05 -1.43 10.97
CA MET A 7 -4.23 -1.37 12.41
C MET A 7 -3.38 -2.46 13.05
N ILE A 8 -2.26 -2.07 13.65
CA ILE A 8 -1.37 -2.97 14.38
C ILE A 8 -1.74 -2.87 15.86
N CYS A 9 -2.05 -4.02 16.46
CA CYS A 9 -2.37 -4.12 17.88
C CYS A 9 -1.28 -4.90 18.63
N SER A 10 -0.81 -4.33 19.73
CA SER A 10 -0.05 -5.00 20.78
C SER A 10 -0.95 -5.31 21.98
N ALA A 11 -0.43 -6.00 22.99
CA ALA A 11 -1.16 -6.25 24.23
C ALA A 11 -1.57 -4.95 24.98
N ALA A 12 -0.96 -3.81 24.67
CA ALA A 12 -1.20 -2.54 25.36
C ALA A 12 -1.89 -1.46 24.50
N ASN A 13 -1.80 -1.52 23.17
CA ASN A 13 -2.36 -0.49 22.28
C ASN A 13 -2.68 -1.01 20.87
N CYS A 14 -3.55 -0.29 20.16
CA CYS A 14 -3.72 -0.42 18.72
C CYS A 14 -3.41 0.92 18.07
N GLN A 15 -2.66 0.92 16.97
CA GLN A 15 -2.35 2.11 16.19
C GLN A 15 -2.38 1.82 14.70
N PHE A 16 -2.75 2.83 13.91
CA PHE A 16 -2.68 2.75 12.46
C PHE A 16 -1.27 3.09 12.00
N GLU A 17 -0.58 2.12 11.41
CA GLU A 17 0.75 2.29 10.82
C GLU A 17 0.65 2.31 9.29
N PRO A 18 1.42 3.17 8.60
CA PRO A 18 1.47 3.19 7.16
C PRO A 18 2.08 1.88 6.64
N TYR A 19 1.37 1.19 5.75
CA TYR A 19 1.79 -0.09 5.16
C TYR A 19 1.78 0.01 3.63
N GLY A 20 2.35 1.09 3.10
CA GLY A 20 2.48 1.32 1.67
C GLY A 20 1.25 1.95 1.02
N TYR A 21 1.06 1.64 -0.26
CA TYR A 21 0.09 2.32 -1.11
C TYR A 21 -0.64 1.34 -2.03
N ILE A 22 -1.91 1.63 -2.30
CA ILE A 22 -2.72 0.95 -3.31
C ILE A 22 -2.78 1.85 -4.55
N TYR A 23 -2.41 1.26 -5.68
CA TYR A 23 -2.52 1.89 -6.99
C TYR A 23 -3.71 1.28 -7.75
N PRO A 24 -4.63 2.11 -8.30
CA PRO A 24 -5.72 1.61 -9.14
C PRO A 24 -5.26 0.99 -10.46
N ASP A 25 -4.06 1.36 -10.91
CA ASP A 25 -3.43 0.90 -12.14
C ASP A 25 -1.99 0.45 -11.88
N GLU A 26 -1.54 -0.54 -12.65
CA GLU A 26 -0.23 -1.16 -12.51
C GLU A 26 0.92 -0.20 -12.87
N LEU A 27 0.70 0.68 -13.85
CA LEU A 27 1.73 1.59 -14.34
C LEU A 27 2.26 2.52 -13.23
N ASN A 28 1.36 3.10 -12.44
CA ASN A 28 1.74 3.95 -11.32
C ASN A 28 2.53 3.18 -10.25
N CYS A 29 2.19 1.90 -10.00
CA CYS A 29 2.96 1.08 -9.07
C CYS A 29 4.39 0.84 -9.57
N LEU A 30 4.55 0.54 -10.87
CA LEU A 30 5.86 0.25 -11.45
C LEU A 30 6.79 1.47 -11.41
N ILE A 31 6.27 2.65 -11.69
CA ILE A 31 7.03 3.91 -11.61
C ILE A 31 7.52 4.15 -10.17
N ASP A 32 6.64 4.02 -9.18
CA ASP A 32 7.04 4.23 -7.79
C ASP A 32 7.99 3.13 -7.30
N LYS A 33 7.83 1.88 -7.74
CA LYS A 33 8.77 0.80 -7.45
C LYS A 33 10.17 1.12 -7.95
N GLU A 34 10.30 1.63 -9.17
CA GLU A 34 11.59 2.05 -9.74
C GLU A 34 12.22 3.16 -8.90
N LEU A 35 11.44 4.20 -8.56
CA LEU A 35 11.90 5.31 -7.72
C LEU A 35 12.33 4.89 -6.30
N LEU A 36 11.67 3.88 -5.71
CA LEU A 36 12.02 3.33 -4.40
C LEU A 36 13.27 2.45 -4.49
N THR A 37 13.41 1.68 -5.57
CA THR A 37 14.59 0.84 -5.84
C THR A 37 15.85 1.71 -5.98
N ASP A 38 15.75 2.84 -6.68
CA ASP A 38 16.84 3.82 -6.80
C ASP A 38 17.27 4.41 -5.44
N LYS A 39 16.37 4.42 -4.46
CA LYS A 39 16.64 4.84 -3.07
C LYS A 39 17.13 3.70 -2.17
N GLY A 40 17.38 2.51 -2.74
CA GLY A 40 17.81 1.32 -2.01
C GLY A 40 16.71 0.66 -1.19
N GLN A 41 15.44 0.94 -1.50
CA GLN A 41 14.29 0.32 -0.82
C GLN A 41 13.77 -0.85 -1.65
N VAL A 42 13.46 -1.96 -0.99
CA VAL A 42 12.80 -3.10 -1.62
C VAL A 42 11.30 -2.80 -1.67
N ALA A 43 10.74 -2.80 -2.88
CA ALA A 43 9.32 -2.59 -3.11
C ALA A 43 8.79 -3.62 -4.12
N GLU A 44 7.55 -4.06 -3.91
CA GLU A 44 6.88 -5.05 -4.75
C GLU A 44 5.48 -4.55 -5.13
N CYS A 45 5.11 -4.77 -6.38
CA CYS A 45 3.77 -4.48 -6.89
C CYS A 45 2.94 -5.75 -6.85
N TYR A 46 1.90 -5.75 -6.04
CA TYR A 46 0.93 -6.84 -5.96
C TYR A 46 -0.32 -6.49 -6.77
N PRO A 47 -0.92 -7.47 -7.49
CA PRO A 47 -2.15 -7.23 -8.22
C PRO A 47 -3.31 -6.90 -7.26
N VAL A 48 -4.12 -5.92 -7.64
CA VAL A 48 -5.39 -5.62 -6.95
C VAL A 48 -6.49 -6.41 -7.66
N GLU A 49 -6.97 -7.48 -7.05
CA GLU A 49 -7.97 -8.36 -7.67
C GLU A 49 -9.34 -7.67 -7.87
N ALA A 50 -9.78 -6.87 -6.90
CA ALA A 50 -11.04 -6.14 -6.97
C ALA A 50 -11.04 -4.93 -6.02
N ILE A 51 -11.76 -3.86 -6.42
CA ILE A 51 -12.12 -2.75 -5.54
C ILE A 51 -13.60 -2.94 -5.14
N ILE A 52 -13.83 -3.38 -3.91
CA ILE A 52 -15.20 -3.52 -3.37
C ILE A 52 -15.65 -2.15 -2.88
N ARG A 53 -16.60 -1.54 -3.57
CA ARG A 53 -17.21 -0.27 -3.12
C ARG A 53 -18.22 -0.58 -2.02
N ALA A 54 -18.13 0.12 -0.90
CA ALA A 54 -19.23 0.12 0.06
C ALA A 54 -20.43 0.81 -0.62
N ASN A 55 -21.49 0.06 -0.88
CA ASN A 55 -22.76 0.65 -1.25
C ASN A 55 -23.33 1.28 0.01
N ASN A 56 -23.35 2.62 0.06
CA ASN A 56 -24.08 3.37 1.07
C ASN A 56 -25.59 3.26 0.85
#